data_AF-A0A354F8R8-F1
#
_entry.id   AF-A0A354F8R8-F1
#
_cell.length_a   1.000
_cell.length_b   1.000
_cell.length_c   1.000
_cell.angle_alpha   90.00
_cell.angle_beta   90.00
_cell.angle_gamma   90.00
#
_symmetry.space_group_name_H-M   'P 1'
#
loop_
_entity.id
_entity.type
_entity.pdbx_description
1 polymer ?
#
loop_
_entity_poly.entity_id
_entity_poly.type
_entity_poly.pdbx_seq_one_letter_code
_entity_poly.pdbx_strand_id
1 'polypeptide(L)' 'HKAGIEVIMDVVYNHTGEGNELGPTISFKGIDNLTYYSLAGRHPQPSRYYMNYTGCGNSLNFSNTPVIR' A
#
# COMPACT_ATOMS: atom_id res chain seq x y z
N HIS A 1 -10.43 17.48 -23.53
CA HIS A 1 -9.53 18.67 -23.51
C HIS A 1 -9.71 19.59 -24.72
N LYS A 2 -9.61 19.17 -25.99
CA LYS A 2 -9.81 20.08 -27.16
C LYS A 2 -11.18 20.80 -27.20
N ALA A 3 -12.19 20.22 -26.55
CA ALA A 3 -13.52 20.84 -26.36
C ALA A 3 -13.65 21.65 -25.05
N GLY A 4 -12.55 21.95 -24.35
CA GLY A 4 -12.56 22.73 -23.10
C GLY A 4 -13.03 21.98 -21.85
N ILE A 5 -13.24 20.66 -21.93
CA ILE A 5 -13.64 19.83 -20.78
C ILE A 5 -12.40 19.30 -20.05
N GLU A 6 -12.34 19.60 -18.75
CA GLU A 6 -11.37 19.11 -17.79
C GLU A 6 -11.74 17.71 -17.28
N VAL A 7 -10.74 16.92 -16.94
CA VAL A 7 -10.91 15.57 -16.40
C VAL A 7 -10.31 15.51 -15.01
N ILE A 8 -11.12 15.12 -14.05
CA ILE A 8 -10.69 14.82 -12.69
C ILE A 8 -10.76 13.30 -12.54
N MET A 9 -9.66 12.69 -12.10
CA MET A 9 -9.56 11.26 -11.86
C MET A 9 -9.56 10.99 -10.37
N ASP A 10 -10.45 10.12 -9.92
CA ASP A 10 -10.39 9.57 -8.58
C ASP A 10 -9.22 8.59 -8.51
N VAL A 11 -8.35 8.77 -7.52
CA VAL A 11 -7.09 8.03 -7.39
C VAL A 11 -6.97 7.46 -6.00
N VAL A 12 -6.59 6.18 -5.92
CA VAL A 12 -6.39 5.47 -4.66
C VAL A 12 -4.92 5.13 -4.52
N TYR A 13 -4.24 5.88 -3.65
CA TYR A 13 -2.83 5.62 -3.28
C TYR A 13 -2.69 5.03 -1.87
N ASN A 14 -3.77 4.93 -1.10
CA ASN A 14 -3.67 4.58 0.32
C ASN A 14 -3.53 3.06 0.58
N HIS A 15 -4.04 2.20 -0.33
CA HIS A 15 -3.98 0.74 -0.23
C HIS A 15 -3.82 0.09 -1.60
N THR A 16 -3.58 -1.21 -1.61
CA THR A 16 -3.45 -2.02 -2.83
C THR A 16 -4.40 -3.21 -2.80
N GLY A 17 -4.63 -3.83 -3.96
CA GLY A 17 -5.39 -5.07 -4.07
C GLY A 17 -4.68 -6.31 -3.49
N GLU A 18 -3.46 -6.19 -2.95
CA GLU A 18 -2.74 -7.32 -2.35
C GLU A 18 -3.28 -7.70 -0.96
N GLY A 19 -4.05 -6.83 -0.30
CA GLY A 19 -4.64 -7.10 1.02
C GLY A 19 -3.62 -7.32 2.14
N ASN A 20 -4.05 -7.96 3.21
CA ASN A 20 -3.27 -8.24 4.42
C ASN A 20 -2.33 -9.47 4.25
N GLU A 21 -1.79 -10.03 5.32
CA GLU A 21 -0.86 -11.16 5.31
C GLU A 21 -1.41 -12.46 4.68
N LEU A 22 -2.73 -12.61 4.59
CA LEU A 22 -3.39 -13.74 3.92
C LEU A 22 -3.77 -13.43 2.46
N GLY A 23 -3.60 -12.17 2.04
CA GLY A 23 -3.85 -11.74 0.68
C GLY A 23 -2.74 -12.17 -0.29
N PRO A 24 -3.00 -12.11 -1.61
CA PRO A 24 -2.08 -12.61 -2.62
C PRO A 24 -0.80 -11.76 -2.71
N THR A 25 0.26 -12.37 -3.24
CA THR A 25 1.53 -11.71 -3.59
C THR A 25 1.60 -11.55 -5.11
N ILE A 26 1.45 -10.33 -5.59
CA ILE A 26 1.30 -10.01 -7.03
C ILE A 26 2.35 -8.99 -7.49
N SER A 27 2.71 -8.02 -6.65
CA SER A 27 3.60 -6.91 -6.98
C SER A 27 4.41 -6.47 -5.75
N PHE A 28 4.01 -5.41 -5.05
CA PHE A 28 4.80 -4.76 -4.00
C PHE A 28 5.20 -5.69 -2.86
N LYS A 29 4.32 -6.60 -2.45
CA LYS A 29 4.65 -7.63 -1.45
C LYS A 29 5.82 -8.52 -1.88
N GLY A 30 5.90 -8.85 -3.17
CA GLY A 30 6.93 -9.72 -3.72
C GLY A 30 8.24 -9.01 -4.05
N ILE A 31 8.17 -7.71 -4.34
CA ILE A 31 9.34 -6.89 -4.65
C ILE A 31 10.04 -6.45 -3.37
N ASP A 32 9.33 -5.72 -2.50
CA ASP A 32 9.87 -5.24 -1.22
C ASP A 32 8.74 -4.87 -0.25
N ASN A 33 8.25 -5.86 0.48
CA ASN A 33 7.14 -5.69 1.43
C ASN A 33 7.43 -4.67 2.54
N LEU A 34 8.67 -4.63 3.05
CA LEU A 34 9.08 -3.76 4.15
C LEU A 34 9.09 -2.29 3.74
N THR A 35 9.45 -2.04 2.48
CA THR A 35 9.50 -0.69 1.92
C THR A 35 8.10 -0.16 1.63
N TYR A 36 7.26 -0.95 0.95
CA TYR A 36 5.99 -0.48 0.41
C TYR A 36 4.85 -0.41 1.43
N TYR A 37 4.81 -1.28 2.44
CA TYR A 37 3.67 -1.36 3.36
C TYR A 37 4.02 -0.92 4.78
N SER A 38 3.03 -0.34 5.47
CA SER A 38 3.12 -0.11 6.91
C SER A 38 2.90 -1.42 7.64
N LEU A 39 3.97 -1.98 8.20
CA LEU A 39 3.94 -3.28 8.87
C LEU A 39 3.97 -3.16 10.39
N ALA A 40 3.39 -4.15 11.04
CA ALA A 40 3.34 -4.31 12.49
C ALA A 40 3.66 -5.75 12.88
N GLY A 41 3.98 -5.93 14.15
CA GLY A 41 4.33 -7.22 14.71
C GLY A 41 5.13 -7.01 15.98
N ARG A 42 5.10 -8.02 16.85
CA ARG A 42 5.94 -8.07 18.04
C ARG A 42 6.89 -9.25 17.90
N HIS A 43 7.98 -9.23 18.65
CA HIS A 43 8.88 -10.37 18.76
C HIS A 43 8.07 -11.65 19.10
N PRO A 44 8.29 -12.78 18.41
CA PRO A 44 9.41 -13.09 17.51
C PRO A 44 9.18 -12.76 16.01
N GLN A 45 8.01 -12.23 15.64
CA GLN A 45 7.65 -11.98 14.23
C GLN A 45 7.40 -10.49 14.01
N PRO A 46 8.45 -9.64 14.09
CA PRO A 46 8.33 -8.25 13.70
C PRO A 46 7.91 -8.19 12.22
N SER A 47 7.00 -7.28 11.88
CA SER A 47 6.58 -7.01 10.51
C SER A 47 5.79 -8.11 9.79
N ARG A 48 5.18 -9.06 10.53
CA ARG A 48 4.30 -10.08 9.92
C ARG A 48 2.93 -9.54 9.51
N TYR A 49 2.39 -8.58 10.24
CA TYR A 49 1.04 -8.07 10.05
C TYR A 49 1.06 -6.70 9.39
N TYR A 50 -0.05 -6.31 8.75
CA TYR A 50 -0.20 -5.03 8.08
C TYR A 50 -1.01 -4.06 8.94
N MET A 51 -0.54 -2.82 9.06
CA MET A 51 -1.35 -1.76 9.62
C MET A 51 -2.44 -1.39 8.62
N ASN A 52 -3.70 -1.51 9.04
CA ASN A 52 -4.85 -1.31 8.17
C ASN A 52 -5.59 -0.01 8.54
N TYR A 53 -5.02 1.14 8.17
CA TYR A 53 -5.67 2.43 8.38
C TYR A 53 -6.77 2.71 7.34
N THR A 54 -6.77 2.00 6.22
CA THR A 54 -7.69 2.19 5.09
C THR A 54 -8.95 1.33 5.17
N GLY A 55 -8.96 0.29 6.00
CA GLY A 55 -10.01 -0.72 6.03
C GLY A 55 -9.87 -1.82 4.96
N CYS A 56 -8.88 -1.72 4.07
CA CYS A 56 -8.71 -2.63 2.91
C CYS A 56 -7.65 -3.73 3.11
N GLY A 57 -7.14 -3.88 4.33
CA GLY A 57 -6.22 -4.95 4.73
C GLY A 57 -4.75 -4.55 4.70
N ASN A 58 -4.38 -3.48 3.98
CA ASN A 58 -3.04 -2.90 4.02
C ASN A 58 -3.07 -1.37 3.90
N SER A 59 -1.96 -0.74 4.20
CA SER A 59 -1.75 0.69 3.99
C SER A 59 -0.35 0.91 3.43
N LEU A 60 -0.25 1.71 2.36
CA LEU A 60 1.03 2.07 1.76
C LEU A 60 1.84 2.97 2.70
N ASN A 61 3.16 2.74 2.75
CA ASN A 61 4.06 3.42 3.66
C ASN A 61 4.57 4.75 3.08
N PHE A 62 3.79 5.81 3.28
CA PHE A 62 4.17 7.17 2.87
C PHE A 62 5.26 7.81 3.73
N SER A 63 5.86 7.09 4.69
CA SER A 63 7.08 7.58 5.37
C SER A 63 8.36 7.16 4.64
N ASN A 64 8.25 6.20 3.72
CA ASN A 64 9.41 5.70 2.98
C ASN A 64 9.63 6.48 1.69
N THR A 65 10.86 6.97 1.48
CA THR A 65 11.20 7.86 0.36
C THR A 65 10.95 7.23 -1.03
N PRO A 66 11.34 5.97 -1.30
CA PRO A 66 10.98 5.27 -2.54
C PRO A 66 9.48 5.13 -2.83
N VAL A 67 8.59 5.27 -1.85
CA VAL A 67 7.13 5.17 -2.06
C VAL A 67 6.53 6.52 -2.48
N ILE A 68 7.19 7.63 -2.15
CA ILE A 68 6.71 9.00 -2.38
C ILE A 68 7.29 9.60 -3.66
N ARG A 69 8.38 9.03 -4.20
CA ARG A 69 9.09 9.55 -5.38
C ARG A 69 8.60 8.91 -6.67
#